data_AF-A0A7Z8YPD9-F1
#
_entry.id   AF-A0A7Z8YPD9-F1
#
_cell.length_a   1.000
_cell.length_b   1.000
_cell.length_c   1.000
_cell.angle_alpha   90.00
_cell.angle_beta   90.00
_cell.angle_gamma   90.00
#
_symmetry.space_group_name_H-M   'P 1'
#
loop_
_entity.id
_entity.type
_entity.pdbx_description
1 polymer ?
#
loop_
_entity_poly.entity_id
_entity_poly.type
_entity_poly.pdbx_seq_one_letter_code
_entity_poly.pdbx_strand_id
1 'polypeptide(L)'
;MNEQVKSHFINLYFLALSDGNFAPEELETILKIAEEKGLSKQEFESIITNPTDIKIGIPEDFLEKIVLLYDFVRVILADNEIEESEKKQFLKFCNQFGFGVEESEELFDWLIGLAKKELSFEQVKQEINLLINN
;
A
#
# COMPACT_ATOMS: atom_id res chain seq x y z
N MET A 1 -14.24 14.48 -0.01
CA MET A 1 -13.26 13.37 0.07
C MET A 1 -13.33 12.58 -1.22
N ASN A 2 -12.20 12.38 -1.89
CA ASN A 2 -12.15 11.60 -3.14
C ASN A 2 -12.42 10.11 -2.82
N GLU A 3 -13.39 9.49 -3.48
CA GLU A 3 -13.72 8.07 -3.32
C GLU A 3 -12.50 7.16 -3.58
N GLN A 4 -11.60 7.56 -4.50
CA GLN A 4 -10.36 6.83 -4.77
C GLN A 4 -9.44 6.78 -3.54
N VAL A 5 -9.34 7.88 -2.79
CA VAL A 5 -8.51 7.95 -1.58
C VAL A 5 -9.08 7.03 -0.50
N LYS A 6 -10.40 7.03 -0.30
CA LYS A 6 -11.01 6.11 0.68
C LYS A 6 -10.82 4.65 0.30
N SER A 7 -11.02 4.31 -0.98
CA SER A 7 -10.82 2.96 -1.51
C SER A 7 -9.37 2.50 -1.30
N HIS A 8 -8.41 3.37 -1.59
CA HIS A 8 -6.99 3.12 -1.37
C HIS A 8 -6.68 2.74 0.08
N PHE A 9 -7.17 3.53 1.04
CA PHE A 9 -6.91 3.28 2.47
C PHE A 9 -7.64 2.05 3.02
N ILE A 10 -8.84 1.76 2.51
CA ILE A 10 -9.54 0.52 2.84
C ILE A 10 -8.75 -0.68 2.34
N ASN A 11 -8.31 -0.64 1.08
CA ASN A 11 -7.48 -1.71 0.53
C ASN A 11 -6.23 -1.86 1.38
N LEU A 12 -5.47 -0.79 1.62
CA LEU A 12 -4.24 -0.83 2.42
C LEU A 12 -4.46 -1.44 3.80
N TYR A 13 -5.52 -1.02 4.50
CA TYR A 13 -5.87 -1.55 5.81
C TYR A 13 -6.21 -3.05 5.74
N PHE A 14 -6.97 -3.50 4.75
CA PHE A 14 -7.28 -4.92 4.58
C PHE A 14 -6.05 -5.75 4.16
N LEU A 15 -5.13 -5.19 3.39
CA LEU A 15 -3.86 -5.86 3.06
C LEU A 15 -3.06 -6.13 4.34
N ALA A 16 -2.90 -5.11 5.18
CA ALA A 16 -2.19 -5.22 6.45
C ALA A 16 -2.87 -6.18 7.43
N LEU A 17 -4.20 -6.26 7.44
CA LEU A 17 -4.92 -7.23 8.27
C LEU A 17 -4.83 -8.69 7.78
N SER A 18 -4.37 -8.93 6.55
CA SER A 18 -4.58 -10.21 5.86
C SER A 18 -3.73 -11.37 6.39
N ASP A 19 -2.72 -11.07 7.21
CA ASP A 19 -1.80 -12.04 7.79
C ASP A 19 -2.20 -12.54 9.19
N GLY A 20 -3.14 -11.85 9.83
CA GLY A 20 -3.62 -12.14 11.18
C GLY A 20 -2.78 -11.59 12.32
N ASN A 21 -1.69 -10.86 12.04
CA ASN A 21 -0.72 -10.31 12.99
C ASN A 21 -0.62 -8.78 12.86
N PHE A 22 -1.76 -8.08 12.91
CA PHE A 22 -1.76 -6.63 12.79
C PHE A 22 -1.19 -5.94 14.04
N ALA A 23 -0.03 -5.32 13.91
CA ALA A 23 0.71 -4.67 14.99
C ALA A 23 0.36 -3.17 15.12
N PRO A 24 0.48 -2.57 16.33
CA PRO A 24 0.29 -1.13 16.51
C PRO A 24 1.16 -0.25 15.60
N GLU A 25 2.38 -0.68 15.31
CA GLU A 25 3.36 -0.01 14.46
C GLU A 25 2.89 0.11 13.00
N GLU A 26 2.23 -0.93 12.50
CA GLU A 26 1.61 -0.95 11.17
C GLU A 26 0.46 0.04 11.09
N LEU A 27 -0.41 0.07 12.11
CA LEU A 27 -1.51 1.05 12.18
C LEU A 27 -0.99 2.48 12.22
N GLU A 28 0.05 2.74 13.01
CA GLU A 28 0.68 4.06 13.08
C GLU A 28 1.23 4.48 11.71
N THR A 29 1.83 3.54 10.98
CA THR A 29 2.33 3.77 9.62
C THR A 29 1.19 4.07 8.64
N ILE A 30 0.08 3.31 8.68
CA ILE A 30 -1.10 3.58 7.85
C ILE A 30 -1.67 4.98 8.14
N LEU A 31 -1.74 5.38 9.41
CA LEU A 31 -2.22 6.71 9.80
C LEU A 31 -1.29 7.84 9.30
N LYS A 32 0.04 7.64 9.32
CA LYS A 32 1.00 8.59 8.73
C LYS A 32 0.81 8.72 7.22
N ILE A 33 0.63 7.60 6.52
CA ILE A 33 0.34 7.60 5.07
C ILE A 33 -0.98 8.33 4.78
N ALA A 34 -2.01 8.13 5.62
CA ALA A 34 -3.27 8.86 5.55
C ALA A 34 -3.07 10.37 5.63
N GLU A 35 -2.35 10.84 6.64
CA GLU A 35 -2.08 12.26 6.84
C GLU A 35 -1.27 12.86 5.68
N GLU A 36 -0.25 12.17 5.16
CA GLU A 36 0.52 12.59 3.97
C GLU A 36 -0.35 12.79 2.74
N LYS A 37 -1.44 12.03 2.62
CA LYS A 37 -2.41 12.11 1.51
C LYS A 37 -3.62 12.98 1.82
N GLY A 38 -3.58 13.73 2.93
CA GLY A 38 -4.60 14.69 3.33
C GLY A 38 -5.85 14.06 3.96
N LEU A 39 -5.74 12.82 4.47
CA LEU A 39 -6.79 12.14 5.22
C LEU A 39 -6.46 12.20 6.71
N SER A 40 -7.33 12.83 7.50
CA SER A 40 -7.13 12.89 8.96
C SER A 40 -7.39 11.52 9.60
N LYS A 41 -6.79 11.30 10.78
CA LYS A 41 -7.06 10.11 11.60
C LYS A 41 -8.56 9.87 11.85
N GLN A 42 -9.33 10.92 12.13
CA GLN A 42 -10.78 10.80 12.35
C GLN A 42 -11.53 10.32 11.10
N GLU A 43 -11.11 10.80 9.92
CA GLU A 43 -11.69 10.34 8.65
C GLU A 43 -11.31 8.89 8.38
N PHE A 44 -10.05 8.50 8.63
CA PHE A 44 -9.60 7.12 8.51
C PHE A 44 -10.39 6.18 9.44
N GLU A 45 -10.53 6.53 10.73
CA GLU A 45 -11.30 5.76 11.71
C GLU A 45 -12.77 5.59 11.29
N SER A 46 -13.38 6.67 10.77
CA SER A 46 -14.74 6.63 10.23
C SER A 46 -14.86 5.67 9.03
N ILE A 47 -13.85 5.63 8.16
CA ILE A 47 -13.82 4.74 6.99
C ILE A 47 -13.75 3.27 7.42
N ILE A 48 -12.87 2.92 8.36
CA ILE A 48 -12.69 1.51 8.78
C ILE A 48 -13.82 1.01 9.69
N THR A 49 -14.54 1.90 10.39
CA THR A 49 -15.65 1.53 11.28
C THR A 49 -16.98 1.34 10.54
N ASN A 50 -17.12 1.92 9.34
CA ASN A 50 -18.29 1.73 8.49
C ASN A 50 -17.90 1.33 7.05
N PRO A 51 -17.35 0.12 6.85
CA PRO A 51 -16.84 -0.31 5.55
C PRO A 51 -17.95 -0.61 4.51
N THR A 52 -19.23 -0.52 4.87
CA THR A 52 -20.36 -1.02 4.07
C THR A 52 -20.59 -0.30 2.74
N ASP A 53 -20.06 0.92 2.59
CA ASP A 53 -20.30 1.76 1.40
C ASP A 53 -19.16 1.72 0.38
N ILE A 54 -18.03 1.08 0.70
CA ILE A 54 -16.84 1.12 -0.15
C ILE A 54 -16.46 -0.28 -0.59
N LYS A 55 -16.49 -0.49 -1.90
CA LYS A 55 -16.07 -1.75 -2.49
C LYS A 55 -14.57 -1.91 -2.30
N ILE A 56 -14.19 -2.94 -1.56
CA ILE A 56 -12.85 -3.52 -1.64
C ILE A 56 -12.65 -3.91 -3.10
N GLY A 57 -11.63 -3.33 -3.73
CA GLY A 57 -11.46 -3.45 -5.16
C GLY A 57 -10.02 -3.24 -5.54
N ILE A 58 -9.48 -4.18 -6.29
CA ILE A 58 -8.17 -4.05 -6.94
C ILE A 58 -8.22 -2.78 -7.79
N PRO A 59 -7.27 -1.83 -7.63
CA PRO A 59 -7.24 -0.64 -8.48
C PRO A 59 -7.14 -1.03 -9.95
N GLU A 60 -7.88 -0.37 -10.82
CA GLU A 60 -7.84 -0.66 -12.26
C GLU A 60 -6.60 -0.05 -12.92
N ASP A 61 -6.23 1.15 -12.48
CA ASP A 61 -5.10 1.90 -13.01
C ASP A 61 -3.76 1.33 -12.51
N PHE A 62 -2.78 1.26 -13.42
CA PHE A 62 -1.47 0.71 -13.11
C PHE A 62 -0.74 1.53 -12.05
N LEU A 63 -0.78 2.87 -12.14
CA LEU A 63 -0.14 3.73 -11.15
C LEU A 63 -0.80 3.55 -9.78
N GLU A 64 -2.13 3.46 -9.71
CA GLU A 64 -2.83 3.18 -8.46
C GLU A 64 -2.44 1.81 -7.84
N LYS A 65 -2.26 0.76 -8.65
CA LYS A 65 -1.76 -0.55 -8.17
C LYS A 65 -0.38 -0.43 -7.54
N ILE A 66 0.57 0.22 -8.23
CA ILE A 66 1.94 0.36 -7.73
C ILE A 66 1.98 1.25 -6.48
N VAL A 67 1.17 2.30 -6.42
CA VAL A 67 1.03 3.16 -5.24
C VAL A 67 0.50 2.38 -4.03
N LEU A 68 -0.48 1.51 -4.22
CA LEU A 68 -1.01 0.64 -3.17
C LEU A 68 0.05 -0.36 -2.67
N LEU A 69 0.79 -0.97 -3.59
CA LEU A 69 1.88 -1.88 -3.25
C LEU A 69 3.03 -1.15 -2.54
N TYR A 70 3.34 0.09 -2.92
CA TYR A 70 4.34 0.92 -2.24
C TYR A 70 3.94 1.22 -0.80
N ASP A 71 2.70 1.68 -0.60
CA ASP A 71 2.20 1.96 0.75
C ASP A 71 2.15 0.67 1.60
N PHE A 72 1.83 -0.47 0.99
CA PHE A 72 1.88 -1.75 1.70
C PHE A 72 3.31 -2.14 2.10
N VAL A 73 4.32 -1.93 1.25
CA VAL A 73 5.73 -2.13 1.61
C VAL A 73 6.17 -1.21 2.74
N ARG A 74 5.66 0.03 2.81
CA ARG A 74 5.94 0.92 3.94
C ARG A 74 5.36 0.37 5.24
N VAL A 75 4.19 -0.25 5.20
CA VAL A 75 3.56 -0.89 6.37
C VAL A 75 4.38 -2.11 6.82
N ILE A 76 4.78 -2.97 5.89
CA ILE A 76 5.69 -4.11 6.15
C ILE A 76 6.98 -3.65 6.83
N LEU A 77 7.52 -2.49 6.43
CA LEU A 77 8.76 -1.95 7.01
C LEU A 77 8.57 -1.23 8.35
N ALA A 78 7.37 -1.21 8.93
CA ALA A 78 7.06 -0.41 10.12
C ALA A 78 7.92 -0.77 11.34
N ASP A 79 8.23 -2.05 11.52
CA ASP A 79 9.05 -2.56 12.63
C ASP A 79 10.54 -2.75 12.26
N ASN A 80 10.93 -2.41 11.02
CA ASN A 80 12.26 -2.59 10.41
C ASN A 80 12.69 -4.05 10.16
N GLU A 81 11.81 -5.02 10.33
CA GLU A 81 12.04 -6.39 9.91
C GLU A 81 11.15 -6.71 8.69
N ILE A 82 11.54 -7.71 7.89
CA ILE A 82 10.68 -8.21 6.82
C ILE A 82 10.61 -9.71 7.01
N GLU A 83 9.43 -10.19 7.39
CA GLU A 83 9.17 -11.60 7.54
C GLU A 83 8.86 -12.25 6.18
N GLU A 84 9.16 -13.55 6.06
CA GLU A 84 8.78 -14.30 4.85
C GLU A 84 7.26 -14.30 4.60
N SER A 85 6.46 -14.24 5.67
CA SER A 85 4.99 -14.16 5.66
C SER A 85 4.51 -12.91 4.91
N GLU A 86 5.13 -11.76 5.16
CA GLU A 86 4.81 -10.47 4.55
C GLU A 86 5.20 -10.44 3.08
N LYS A 87 6.42 -10.90 2.74
CA LYS A 87 6.83 -11.03 1.33
C LYS A 87 5.87 -11.96 0.57
N LYS A 88 5.50 -13.10 1.14
CA LYS A 88 4.54 -14.03 0.51
C LYS A 88 3.17 -13.38 0.26
N GLN A 89 2.71 -12.53 1.17
CA GLN A 89 1.47 -11.79 0.97
C GLN A 89 1.58 -10.75 -0.11
N PHE A 90 2.65 -9.95 -0.12
CA PHE A 90 2.91 -9.00 -1.18
C PHE A 90 2.85 -9.67 -2.56
N LEU A 91 3.53 -10.81 -2.73
CA LEU A 91 3.52 -11.58 -3.98
C LEU A 91 2.12 -12.11 -4.32
N LYS A 92 1.34 -12.56 -3.32
CA LYS A 92 -0.05 -13.00 -3.50
C LYS A 92 -0.94 -11.86 -4.01
N PHE A 93 -0.75 -10.64 -3.53
CA PHE A 93 -1.49 -9.47 -4.01
C PHE A 93 -1.06 -9.05 -5.40
N CYS A 94 0.24 -9.07 -5.69
CA CYS A 94 0.73 -8.84 -7.05
C CYS A 94 0.11 -9.83 -8.05
N ASN A 95 0.00 -11.10 -7.68
CA ASN A 95 -0.70 -12.10 -8.49
C ASN A 95 -2.18 -11.76 -8.72
N GLN A 96 -2.90 -11.30 -7.70
CA GLN A 96 -4.29 -10.84 -7.83
C GLN A 96 -4.40 -9.62 -8.77
N PHE A 97 -3.39 -8.75 -8.77
CA PHE A 97 -3.34 -7.55 -9.60
C PHE A 97 -2.92 -7.84 -11.04
N GLY A 98 -2.51 -9.09 -11.33
CA GLY A 98 -2.16 -9.59 -12.65
C GLY A 98 -0.66 -9.59 -12.96
N PHE A 99 0.22 -9.38 -11.98
CA PHE A 99 1.67 -9.40 -12.16
C PHE A 99 2.21 -10.84 -12.19
N GLY A 100 3.26 -11.06 -12.98
CA GLY A 100 4.04 -12.32 -12.99
C GLY A 100 4.88 -12.49 -11.72
N VAL A 101 5.32 -13.72 -11.44
CA VAL A 101 6.09 -14.02 -10.21
C VAL A 101 7.43 -13.29 -10.18
N GLU A 102 8.22 -13.39 -11.26
CA GLU A 102 9.53 -12.72 -11.36
C GLU A 102 9.38 -11.20 -11.26
N GLU A 103 8.43 -10.63 -12.00
CA GLU A 103 8.09 -9.20 -11.96
C GLU A 103 7.70 -8.75 -10.55
N SER A 104 6.97 -9.58 -9.81
CA SER A 104 6.52 -9.26 -8.45
C SER A 104 7.69 -9.25 -7.45
N GLU A 105 8.67 -10.14 -7.63
CA GLU A 105 9.88 -10.15 -6.79
C GLU A 105 10.75 -8.93 -7.04
N GLU A 106 10.99 -8.59 -8.32
CA GLU A 106 11.73 -7.39 -8.69
C GLU A 106 11.02 -6.11 -8.20
N LEU A 107 9.69 -6.07 -8.34
CA LEU A 107 8.87 -4.97 -7.86
C LEU A 107 8.98 -4.81 -6.34
N PHE A 108 8.94 -5.91 -5.59
CA PHE A 108 9.07 -5.86 -4.13
C PHE A 108 10.40 -5.24 -3.69
N ASP A 109 11.50 -5.74 -4.26
CA ASP A 109 12.85 -5.28 -3.92
C ASP A 109 13.04 -3.80 -4.31
N TRP A 110 12.50 -3.39 -5.46
CA TRP A 110 12.52 -2.00 -5.89
C TRP A 110 11.75 -1.08 -4.95
N LEU A 111 10.52 -1.45 -4.58
CA LEU A 111 9.67 -0.68 -3.67
C LEU A 111 10.28 -0.55 -2.27
N ILE A 112 10.92 -1.61 -1.77
CA ILE A 112 11.71 -1.54 -0.52
C ILE A 112 12.82 -0.50 -0.65
N GLY A 113 13.52 -0.49 -1.79
CA GLY A 113 14.55 0.50 -2.07
C GLY A 113 14.04 1.94 -2.08
N LEU A 114 12.80 2.17 -2.54
CA LEU A 114 12.15 3.48 -2.46
C LEU A 114 11.73 3.84 -1.04
N ALA A 115 11.12 2.90 -0.32
CA ALA A 115 10.64 3.12 1.05
C ALA A 115 11.79 3.45 2.01
N LYS A 116 12.94 2.76 1.86
CA LYS A 116 14.17 3.05 2.64
C LYS A 116 14.79 4.41 2.34
N LYS A 117 14.46 5.03 1.21
CA LYS A 117 14.87 6.41 0.88
C LYS A 117 13.88 7.46 1.39
N GLU A 118 12.81 7.02 2.07
CA GLU A 118 11.74 7.86 2.60
C GLU A 118 11.14 8.79 1.53
N LEU A 119 10.98 8.27 0.30
CA LEU A 119 10.43 9.07 -0.78
C LEU A 119 8.96 9.44 -0.48
N SER A 120 8.65 10.72 -0.67
CA SER A 120 7.27 11.20 -0.58
C SER A 120 6.40 10.60 -1.68
N PHE A 121 5.08 10.59 -1.45
CA PHE A 121 4.10 10.10 -2.41
C PHE A 121 4.26 10.70 -3.82
N GLU A 122 4.53 12.00 -3.90
CA GLU A 122 4.72 12.69 -5.19
C GLU A 122 6.02 12.29 -5.89
N GLN A 123 7.11 12.06 -5.14
CA GLN A 123 8.37 11.55 -5.72
C GLN A 123 8.19 10.13 -6.25
N VAL A 124 7.48 9.27 -5.52
CA VAL A 124 7.20 7.90 -5.97
C VAL A 124 6.35 7.89 -7.23
N LYS A 125 5.32 8.74 -7.33
CA LYS A 125 4.58 8.89 -8.59
C LYS A 125 5.48 9.32 -9.74
N GLN A 126 6.45 10.21 -9.51
CA GLN A 126 7.38 10.65 -10.54
C GLN A 126 8.26 9.48 -11.01
N GLU A 127 8.84 8.72 -10.08
CA GLU A 127 9.64 7.52 -10.40
C GLU A 127 8.83 6.49 -11.21
N ILE A 128 7.59 6.22 -10.80
CA ILE A 128 6.69 5.29 -11.51
C ILE A 128 6.36 5.81 -12.91
N ASN A 129 6.02 7.09 -13.04
CA ASN A 129 5.72 7.68 -14.35
C ASN A 129 6.93 7.65 -15.29
N LEU A 130 8.15 7.82 -14.78
CA LEU A 130 9.36 7.70 -15.59
C LEU A 130 9.57 6.26 -16.09
N LEU A 131 9.18 5.25 -15.32
CA LEU A 131 9.25 3.85 -15.74
C LEU A 131 8.20 3.50 -16.80
N ILE A 132 6.97 4.01 -16.67
CA ILE A 132 5.87 3.68 -17.60
C ILE A 132 6.06 4.35 -18.98
N ASN A 133 6.70 5.52 -19.03
CA ASN A 133 6.86 6.29 -20.26
C ASN A 133 8.19 6.01 -21.01
N ASN A 134 8.99 5.05 -20.55
CA ASN A 134 10.20 4.56 -21.23
C ASN A 134 9.94 3.20 -21.88
#